data_AF-A0A151BFE0-F1
#
_entry.id   AF-A0A151BFE0-F1
#
_cell.length_a   1.000
_cell.length_b   1.000
_cell.length_c   1.000
_cell.angle_alpha   90.00
_cell.angle_beta   90.00
_cell.angle_gamma   90.00
#
_symmetry.space_group_name_H-M   'P 1'
#
loop_
_entity.id
_entity.type
_entity.pdbx_description
1 polymer ?
#
loop_
_entity_poly.entity_id
_entity_poly.type
_entity_poly.pdbx_seq_one_letter_code
_entity_poly.pdbx_strand_id
1 'polypeptide(L)'
;MFKVKIRGIYSTALTQLLMDRGFKIVQPSAVIKERFNLKNPSQEPPDLDIRDRMDRQGVYATGSISALHLLTSTLKSTLDDVVIRGRIPREAGGPILSSEEFGNSPLKSLSETTFTINIEFPALSKRILDSIRRRVRPTLDGHHYYKACGRRISSLLEMAERLLEKGYLQEEVEALFKETIRSEYPRVGSIIEIEHVKIDGRCFHLGVPRVLRFEEETGVMRLHRTFTKKGVYDGLKTVKEPGDHAVTDLKIGGWSLRTRYFSSKGVYKGTYINLNTPVELYPRGIRYVDLEVDICVWPDGKIAEIDMEKLQERIRQGYLSERIEPLMRRKIKEIMNTISLDLEKDEAALTIEES
;
A
#
# COMPACT_ATOMS: atom_id res chain seq x y z
N MET A 1 -12.79 -9.54 26.50
CA MET A 1 -13.17 -8.51 25.49
C MET A 1 -12.19 -7.36 25.60
N PHE A 2 -11.43 -7.06 24.53
CA PHE A 2 -10.45 -5.98 24.56
C PHE A 2 -11.12 -4.61 24.34
N LYS A 3 -10.62 -3.61 25.05
CA LYS A 3 -11.01 -2.21 24.95
C LYS A 3 -10.12 -1.49 23.97
N VAL A 4 -10.71 -0.82 22.98
CA VAL A 4 -9.96 -0.12 21.94
C VAL A 4 -10.32 1.35 21.88
N LYS A 5 -9.29 2.19 21.79
CA LYS A 5 -9.38 3.61 21.46
C LYS A 5 -8.84 3.79 20.05
N ILE A 6 -9.57 4.54 19.23
CA ILE A 6 -9.19 4.79 17.83
C ILE A 6 -9.26 6.29 17.55
N ARG A 7 -8.27 6.81 16.84
CA ARG A 7 -8.19 8.19 16.35
C ARG A 7 -7.67 8.23 14.93
N GLY A 8 -8.06 9.29 14.21
CA GLY A 8 -7.58 9.55 12.86
C GLY A 8 -8.58 9.22 11.75
N ILE A 9 -8.11 9.29 10.51
CA ILE A 9 -8.93 9.18 9.30
C ILE A 9 -9.54 7.78 9.16
N TYR A 10 -8.85 6.74 9.62
CA TYR A 10 -9.31 5.35 9.58
C TYR A 10 -10.29 5.02 10.70
N SER A 11 -10.56 5.95 11.63
CA SER A 11 -11.28 5.67 12.86
C SER A 11 -12.66 5.08 12.65
N THR A 12 -13.45 5.59 11.71
CA THR A 12 -14.82 5.08 11.49
C THR A 12 -14.81 3.66 10.92
N ALA A 13 -13.96 3.39 9.93
CA ALA A 13 -13.83 2.05 9.34
C ALA A 13 -13.36 1.03 10.39
N LEU A 14 -12.29 1.37 11.13
CA LEU A 14 -11.73 0.48 12.14
C LEU A 14 -12.66 0.32 13.35
N THR A 15 -13.42 1.34 13.74
CA THR A 15 -14.46 1.20 14.77
C THR A 15 -15.50 0.16 14.36
N GLN A 16 -16.06 0.27 13.15
CA GLN A 16 -17.04 -0.71 12.65
C GLN A 16 -16.44 -2.12 12.59
N LEU A 17 -15.25 -2.26 12.00
CA LEU A 17 -14.57 -3.55 11.86
C LEU A 17 -14.30 -4.22 13.21
N LEU A 18 -13.79 -3.47 14.20
CA LEU A 18 -13.45 -4.04 15.49
C LEU A 18 -14.69 -4.30 16.36
N MET A 19 -15.76 -3.50 16.22
CA MET A 19 -17.06 -3.82 16.86
C MET A 19 -17.64 -5.12 16.32
N ASP A 20 -17.57 -5.36 15.00
CA ASP A 20 -18.02 -6.62 14.38
C ASP A 20 -17.23 -7.84 14.89
N ARG A 21 -16.02 -7.63 15.43
CA ARG A 21 -15.17 -8.66 16.06
C ARG A 21 -15.22 -8.64 17.60
N GLY A 22 -16.17 -7.93 18.19
CA GLY A 22 -16.43 -7.95 19.62
C GLY A 22 -15.47 -7.11 20.47
N PHE A 23 -14.78 -6.12 19.91
CA PHE A 23 -14.04 -5.13 20.71
C PHE A 23 -14.99 -4.11 21.35
N LYS A 24 -14.67 -3.68 22.58
CA LYS A 24 -15.37 -2.59 23.26
C LYS A 24 -14.71 -1.25 22.90
N ILE A 25 -15.46 -0.34 22.30
CA ILE A 25 -14.96 1.01 22.01
C ILE A 25 -14.93 1.84 23.31
N VAL A 26 -13.77 2.39 23.65
CA VAL A 26 -13.57 3.27 24.81
C VAL A 26 -12.98 4.61 24.38
N GLN A 27 -13.26 5.65 25.17
CA GLN A 27 -12.82 7.02 24.90
C GLN A 27 -13.09 7.47 23.43
N PRO A 28 -14.27 7.21 22.83
CA PRO A 28 -14.55 7.62 21.45
C PRO A 28 -14.55 9.15 21.31
N SER A 29 -14.17 9.64 20.13
CA SER A 29 -14.34 11.06 19.79
C SER A 29 -15.81 11.41 19.67
N ALA A 30 -16.18 12.69 19.75
CA ALA A 30 -17.58 13.13 19.57
C ALA A 30 -18.18 12.59 18.27
N VAL A 31 -17.42 12.66 17.17
CA VAL A 31 -17.80 12.13 15.85
C VAL A 31 -18.09 10.63 15.88
N ILE A 32 -17.28 9.83 16.56
CA ILE A 32 -17.50 8.38 16.67
C ILE A 32 -18.69 8.07 17.58
N LYS A 33 -18.89 8.83 18.66
CA LYS A 33 -20.08 8.69 19.53
C LYS A 33 -21.36 8.88 18.74
N GLU A 34 -21.41 9.93 17.94
CA GLU A 34 -22.56 10.27 17.11
C GLU A 34 -22.82 9.20 16.04
N ARG A 35 -21.81 8.85 15.23
CA ARG A 35 -21.94 7.89 14.13
C ARG A 35 -22.41 6.50 14.55
N PHE A 36 -21.98 6.04 15.73
CA PHE A 36 -22.29 4.71 16.24
C PHE A 36 -23.36 4.72 17.34
N ASN A 37 -23.98 5.88 17.60
CA ASN A 37 -25.00 6.05 18.65
C ASN A 37 -24.59 5.45 20.01
N LEU A 38 -23.33 5.65 20.40
CA LEU A 38 -22.76 5.06 21.61
C LEU A 38 -23.26 5.80 22.85
N LYS A 39 -24.25 5.22 23.54
CA LYS A 39 -24.78 5.74 24.80
C LYS A 39 -23.77 5.52 25.95
N ASN A 40 -23.45 6.57 26.69
CA ASN A 40 -22.56 6.54 27.86
C ASN A 40 -21.23 5.78 27.65
N PRO A 41 -20.38 6.22 26.69
CA PRO A 41 -19.19 5.49 26.34
C PRO A 41 -18.15 5.52 27.47
N SER A 42 -17.62 4.33 27.79
CA SER A 42 -16.64 4.15 28.86
C SER A 42 -15.39 5.02 28.64
N GLN A 43 -14.89 5.60 29.74
CA GLN A 43 -13.64 6.36 29.81
C GLN A 43 -12.47 5.53 30.35
N GLU A 44 -12.68 4.23 30.59
CA GLU A 44 -11.65 3.31 31.03
C GLU A 44 -10.40 3.36 30.12
N PRO A 45 -9.21 3.03 30.67
CA PRO A 45 -8.01 2.92 29.86
C PRO A 45 -8.18 1.82 28.78
N PRO A 46 -7.74 2.08 27.54
CA PRO A 46 -7.79 1.09 26.46
C PRO A 46 -6.71 0.02 26.63
N ASP A 47 -7.01 -1.20 26.19
CA ASP A 47 -6.03 -2.27 26.02
C ASP A 47 -5.27 -2.13 24.69
N LEU A 48 -5.84 -1.36 23.76
CA LEU A 48 -5.35 -1.10 22.42
C LEU A 48 -5.65 0.35 22.00
N ASP A 49 -4.63 1.13 21.66
CA ASP A 49 -4.73 2.49 21.13
C ASP A 49 -4.25 2.52 19.68
N ILE A 50 -5.11 2.97 18.76
CA ILE A 50 -4.85 3.02 17.32
C ILE A 50 -4.91 4.48 16.85
N ARG A 51 -3.85 4.94 16.17
CA ARG A 51 -3.75 6.30 15.64
C ARG A 51 -3.15 6.30 14.25
N ASP A 52 -3.49 7.29 13.43
CA ASP A 52 -2.89 7.46 12.11
C ASP A 52 -1.36 7.55 12.16
N ARG A 53 -0.72 7.03 11.11
CA ARG A 53 0.64 7.44 10.74
C ARG A 53 0.64 8.87 10.22
N MET A 54 1.78 9.55 10.31
CA MET A 54 1.93 10.93 9.82
C MET A 54 1.68 11.06 8.32
N ASP A 55 2.08 10.05 7.54
CA ASP A 55 1.86 9.99 6.08
C ASP A 55 0.42 9.61 5.70
N ARG A 56 -0.44 9.26 6.67
CA ARG A 56 -1.81 8.78 6.47
C ARG A 56 -1.94 7.51 5.61
N GLN A 57 -0.83 6.80 5.38
CA GLN A 57 -0.80 5.54 4.64
C GLN A 57 -1.13 4.33 5.53
N GLY A 58 -1.53 4.56 6.78
CA GLY A 58 -1.93 3.52 7.71
C GLY A 58 -1.97 4.03 9.15
N VAL A 59 -1.75 3.13 10.11
CA VAL A 59 -1.90 3.41 11.54
C VAL A 59 -0.77 2.81 12.37
N TYR A 60 -0.49 3.42 13.51
CA TYR A 60 0.20 2.77 14.62
C TYR A 60 -0.83 2.17 15.57
N ALA A 61 -0.55 0.97 16.07
CA ALA A 61 -1.34 0.34 17.11
C ALA A 61 -0.45 -0.01 18.30
N THR A 62 -0.82 0.46 19.48
CA THR A 62 -0.09 0.23 20.74
C THR A 62 -0.99 -0.46 21.74
N GLY A 63 -0.57 -1.59 22.31
CA GLY A 63 -1.39 -2.34 23.25
C GLY A 63 -0.72 -3.57 23.82
N SER A 64 -1.48 -4.38 24.56
CA SER A 64 -1.02 -5.68 25.04
C SER A 64 -0.81 -6.66 23.88
N ILE A 65 0.04 -7.67 24.09
CA ILE A 65 0.34 -8.73 23.09
C ILE A 65 -0.96 -9.37 22.57
N SER A 66 -1.84 -9.79 23.48
CA SER A 66 -3.09 -10.45 23.13
C SER A 66 -4.03 -9.56 22.30
N ALA A 67 -4.12 -8.27 22.65
CA ALA A 67 -4.94 -7.31 21.90
C ALA A 67 -4.38 -7.06 20.49
N LEU A 68 -3.05 -6.98 20.34
CA LEU A 68 -2.38 -6.83 19.05
C LEU A 68 -2.50 -8.10 18.20
N HIS A 69 -2.41 -9.29 18.78
CA HIS A 69 -2.66 -10.55 18.05
C HIS A 69 -4.07 -10.60 17.48
N LEU A 70 -5.09 -10.23 18.27
CA LEU A 70 -6.47 -10.20 17.77
C LEU A 70 -6.66 -9.13 16.68
N LEU A 71 -6.04 -7.95 16.82
CA LEU A 71 -6.05 -6.91 15.80
C LEU A 71 -5.42 -7.40 14.50
N THR A 72 -4.20 -7.95 14.55
CA THR A 72 -3.47 -8.40 13.34
C THR A 72 -4.19 -9.54 12.63
N SER A 73 -4.74 -10.51 13.36
CA SER A 73 -5.61 -11.57 12.81
C SER A 73 -6.86 -11.00 12.15
N THR A 74 -7.53 -10.03 12.80
CA THR A 74 -8.70 -9.36 12.25
C THR A 74 -8.38 -8.64 10.94
N LEU A 75 -7.29 -7.88 10.89
CA LEU A 75 -6.88 -7.15 9.70
C LEU A 75 -6.49 -8.11 8.57
N LYS A 76 -5.68 -9.13 8.82
CA LYS A 76 -5.26 -10.09 7.78
C LYS A 76 -6.41 -10.93 7.21
N SER A 77 -7.39 -11.26 8.05
CA SER A 77 -8.60 -11.98 7.59
C SER A 77 -9.56 -11.10 6.79
N THR A 78 -9.41 -9.77 6.85
CA THR A 78 -10.32 -8.82 6.21
C THR A 78 -9.69 -8.09 5.02
N LEU A 79 -8.39 -7.81 5.07
CA LEU A 79 -7.67 -6.94 4.14
C LEU A 79 -6.63 -7.76 3.36
N ASP A 80 -6.68 -7.71 2.03
CA ASP A 80 -5.87 -8.57 1.16
C ASP A 80 -4.39 -8.17 1.14
N ASP A 81 -4.09 -6.87 1.08
CA ASP A 81 -2.74 -6.32 0.88
C ASP A 81 -2.18 -5.58 2.11
N VAL A 82 -2.78 -5.75 3.29
CA VAL A 82 -2.32 -5.10 4.53
C VAL A 82 -0.89 -5.52 4.87
N VAL A 83 -0.07 -4.54 5.28
CA VAL A 83 1.31 -4.78 5.71
C VAL A 83 1.44 -4.43 7.19
N ILE A 84 1.93 -5.37 7.99
CA ILE A 84 2.07 -5.23 9.44
C ILE A 84 3.54 -5.32 9.80
N ARG A 85 4.07 -4.26 10.43
CA ARG A 85 5.48 -4.13 10.79
C ARG A 85 5.62 -4.04 12.30
N GLY A 86 6.59 -4.76 12.83
CA GLY A 86 6.85 -4.86 14.26
C GLY A 86 6.73 -6.30 14.73
N ARG A 87 7.61 -6.69 15.65
CA ARG A 87 7.57 -8.02 16.27
C ARG A 87 6.63 -7.97 17.46
N ILE A 88 5.54 -8.72 17.38
CA ILE A 88 4.74 -9.05 18.56
C ILE A 88 5.35 -10.34 19.13
N PRO A 89 5.83 -10.37 20.40
CA PRO A 89 6.30 -11.60 21.00
C PRO A 89 5.20 -12.66 20.97
N ARG A 90 5.55 -13.90 20.67
CA ARG A 90 4.61 -15.02 20.84
C ARG A 90 4.30 -15.14 22.33
N GLU A 91 3.02 -15.29 22.69
CA GLU A 91 2.66 -15.63 24.07
C GLU A 91 3.38 -16.93 24.44
N ALA A 92 4.14 -16.91 25.54
CA ALA A 92 4.99 -18.02 25.94
C ALA A 92 4.13 -19.26 26.25
N GLY A 93 4.09 -20.19 25.29
CA GLY A 93 3.47 -21.52 25.41
C GLY A 93 4.35 -22.65 24.86
N GLY A 94 5.67 -22.42 24.72
CA GLY A 94 6.64 -23.44 24.30
C GLY A 94 7.88 -23.40 25.20
N PRO A 95 8.58 -24.54 25.40
CA PRO A 95 9.64 -24.64 26.40
C PRO A 95 10.78 -23.68 26.08
N ILE A 96 11.24 -22.98 27.12
CA ILE A 96 12.42 -22.13 27.11
C ILE A 96 13.62 -23.03 26.82
N LEU A 97 14.10 -23.03 25.58
CA LEU A 97 15.44 -23.51 25.28
C LEU A 97 16.42 -22.41 25.66
N SER A 98 17.24 -22.77 26.64
CA SER A 98 18.38 -22.05 27.18
C SER A 98 19.34 -21.55 26.11
N SER A 99 19.79 -20.30 26.25
CA SER A 99 21.21 -19.98 26.40
C SER A 99 21.40 -18.48 26.62
N GLU A 100 21.85 -18.15 27.83
CA GLU A 100 22.96 -17.23 28.13
C GLU A 100 23.15 -16.04 27.18
N GLU A 101 22.55 -14.90 27.54
CA GLU A 101 23.11 -13.54 27.46
C GLU A 101 21.96 -12.56 27.67
N PHE A 102 21.65 -12.20 28.91
CA PHE A 102 21.15 -10.87 29.29
C PHE A 102 21.07 -10.83 30.82
N GLY A 103 21.85 -9.92 31.41
CA GLY A 103 22.01 -9.79 32.85
C GLY A 103 20.69 -9.57 33.58
N ASN A 104 20.66 -10.07 34.82
CA ASN A 104 19.59 -9.95 35.80
C ASN A 104 19.02 -8.53 35.89
N SER A 105 17.91 -8.31 35.18
CA SER A 105 16.93 -7.28 35.53
C SER A 105 15.62 -8.00 35.78
N PRO A 106 14.90 -7.73 36.88
CA PRO A 106 13.70 -8.48 37.22
C PRO A 106 12.69 -8.34 36.08
N LEU A 107 12.32 -9.47 35.48
CA LEU A 107 11.31 -9.59 34.45
C LEU A 107 10.01 -8.95 34.97
N LYS A 108 9.74 -7.70 34.56
CA LYS A 108 8.38 -7.18 34.55
C LYS A 108 7.54 -8.20 33.79
N SER A 109 6.47 -8.66 34.43
CA SER A 109 5.56 -9.61 33.83
C SER A 109 5.17 -9.10 32.43
N LEU A 110 5.36 -9.95 31.40
CA LEU A 110 5.10 -9.61 30.00
C LEU A 110 3.65 -9.13 29.76
N SER A 111 2.75 -9.36 30.71
CA SER A 111 1.35 -8.90 30.66
C SER A 111 1.19 -7.38 30.82
N GLU A 112 2.17 -6.68 31.40
CA GLU A 112 2.14 -5.23 31.59
C GLU A 112 2.92 -4.45 30.52
N THR A 113 3.62 -5.16 29.62
CA THR A 113 4.39 -4.53 28.56
C THR A 113 3.51 -4.24 27.35
N THR A 114 3.41 -2.97 26.97
CA THR A 114 2.75 -2.57 25.72
C THR A 114 3.73 -2.60 24.55
N PHE A 115 3.28 -3.10 23.42
CA PHE A 115 4.05 -3.11 22.18
C PHE A 115 3.42 -2.17 21.16
N THR A 116 4.22 -1.66 20.23
CA THR A 116 3.72 -0.84 19.12
C THR A 116 4.03 -1.52 17.80
N ILE A 117 3.02 -1.63 16.94
CA ILE A 117 3.17 -2.07 15.56
C ILE A 117 2.78 -0.94 14.60
N ASN A 118 3.41 -0.95 13.43
CA ASN A 118 3.13 -0.05 12.32
C ASN A 118 2.38 -0.83 11.23
N ILE A 119 1.18 -0.40 10.91
CA ILE A 119 0.32 -1.03 9.91
C ILE A 119 0.22 -0.08 8.71
N GLU A 120 0.47 -0.59 7.51
CA GLU A 120 0.26 0.10 6.24
C GLU A 120 -0.98 -0.46 5.54
N PHE A 121 -1.77 0.44 4.96
CA PHE A 121 -2.94 0.10 4.16
C PHE A 121 -2.71 0.51 2.70
N PRO A 122 -2.30 -0.42 1.83
CA PRO A 122 -2.22 -0.16 0.40
C PRO A 122 -3.62 -0.11 -0.23
N ALA A 123 -3.68 0.03 -1.56
CA ALA A 123 -4.89 0.38 -2.29
C ALA A 123 -6.11 -0.51 -1.99
N LEU A 124 -5.94 -1.85 -1.92
CA LEU A 124 -7.07 -2.74 -1.67
C LEU A 124 -7.55 -2.64 -0.22
N SER A 125 -6.63 -2.56 0.73
CA SER A 125 -6.94 -2.33 2.14
C SER A 125 -7.73 -1.04 2.33
N LYS A 126 -7.30 0.06 1.70
CA LYS A 126 -8.04 1.34 1.74
C LYS A 126 -9.44 1.19 1.18
N ARG A 127 -9.59 0.54 0.03
CA ARG A 127 -10.90 0.29 -0.60
C ARG A 127 -11.83 -0.53 0.29
N ILE A 128 -11.34 -1.60 0.91
CA ILE A 128 -12.15 -2.42 1.82
C ILE A 128 -12.55 -1.60 3.05
N LEU A 129 -11.65 -0.80 3.61
CA LEU A 129 -11.95 0.09 4.74
C LEU A 129 -12.96 1.19 4.35
N ASP A 130 -12.91 1.71 3.12
CA ASP A 130 -13.93 2.63 2.59
C ASP A 130 -15.31 1.94 2.54
N SER A 131 -15.38 0.70 2.04
CA SER A 131 -16.61 -0.09 2.02
C SER A 131 -17.16 -0.38 3.42
N ILE A 132 -16.30 -0.69 4.39
CA ILE A 132 -16.71 -0.88 5.79
C ILE A 132 -17.25 0.42 6.37
N ARG A 133 -16.60 1.55 6.07
CA ARG A 133 -17.05 2.88 6.52
C ARG A 133 -18.39 3.27 5.91
N ARG A 134 -18.64 2.89 4.66
CA ARG A 134 -19.90 3.13 3.94
C ARG A 134 -21.12 2.52 4.64
N ARG A 135 -20.94 1.43 5.40
CA ARG A 135 -21.99 0.84 6.25
C ARG A 135 -22.46 1.76 7.38
N VAL A 136 -21.68 2.78 7.73
CA VAL A 136 -21.93 3.67 8.86
C VAL A 136 -22.35 5.07 8.40
N ARG A 137 -21.76 5.58 7.31
CA ARG A 137 -22.10 6.90 6.75
C ARG A 137 -21.85 6.97 5.25
N PRO A 138 -22.49 7.90 4.53
CA PRO A 138 -22.14 8.20 3.15
C PRO A 138 -20.63 8.43 3.00
N THR A 139 -20.03 7.72 2.07
CA THR A 139 -18.58 7.65 1.87
C THR A 139 -18.32 7.73 0.38
N LEU A 140 -17.42 8.61 -0.03
CA LEU A 140 -16.96 8.64 -1.42
C LEU A 140 -15.99 7.48 -1.66
N ASP A 141 -16.02 6.87 -2.84
CA ASP A 141 -15.01 5.86 -3.19
C ASP A 141 -13.60 6.46 -3.15
N GLY A 142 -12.66 5.74 -2.54
CA GLY A 142 -11.29 6.22 -2.36
C GLY A 142 -11.13 7.21 -1.20
N HIS A 143 -12.05 7.26 -0.24
CA HIS A 143 -12.00 8.17 0.91
C HIS A 143 -10.63 8.21 1.58
N HIS A 144 -10.10 7.06 2.02
CA HIS A 144 -8.80 7.03 2.72
C HIS A 144 -7.64 7.44 1.81
N TYR A 145 -7.72 7.12 0.52
CA TYR A 145 -6.73 7.53 -0.48
C TYR A 145 -6.72 9.06 -0.65
N TYR A 146 -7.88 9.69 -0.84
CA TYR A 146 -8.00 11.14 -0.98
C TYR A 146 -7.63 11.88 0.32
N LYS A 147 -7.86 11.28 1.49
CA LYS A 147 -7.36 11.81 2.77
C LYS A 147 -5.83 11.87 2.85
N ALA A 148 -5.12 11.00 2.12
CA ALA A 148 -3.67 11.00 2.02
C ALA A 148 -3.12 11.93 0.92
N CYS A 149 -3.98 12.45 0.02
CA CYS A 149 -3.57 13.33 -1.10
C CYS A 149 -3.30 14.80 -0.70
N GLY A 150 -3.06 15.07 0.58
CA GLY A 150 -2.80 16.42 1.09
C GLY A 150 -4.05 17.21 1.47
N ARG A 151 -3.84 18.42 2.01
CA ARG A 151 -4.87 19.20 2.71
C ARG A 151 -6.03 19.61 1.79
N ARG A 152 -5.72 20.10 0.58
CA ARG A 152 -6.73 20.62 -0.35
C ARG A 152 -7.72 19.53 -0.78
N ILE A 153 -7.21 18.42 -1.31
CA ILE A 153 -8.04 17.27 -1.74
C ILE A 153 -8.81 16.70 -0.55
N SER A 154 -8.17 16.55 0.61
CA SER A 154 -8.84 16.10 1.84
C SER A 154 -10.02 17.00 2.26
N SER A 155 -9.91 18.33 2.07
CA SER A 155 -11.00 19.27 2.38
C SER A 155 -12.12 19.20 1.34
N LEU A 156 -11.79 19.10 0.05
CA LEU A 156 -12.78 18.92 -1.01
C LEU A 156 -13.55 17.59 -0.85
N LEU A 157 -12.87 16.53 -0.40
CA LEU A 157 -13.50 15.25 -0.09
C LEU A 157 -14.53 15.39 1.04
N GLU A 158 -14.23 16.15 2.08
CA GLU A 158 -15.18 16.40 3.18
C GLU A 158 -16.41 17.16 2.69
N MET A 159 -16.23 18.11 1.77
CA MET A 159 -17.34 18.81 1.13
C MET A 159 -18.18 17.87 0.28
N ALA A 160 -17.55 17.02 -0.53
CA ALA A 160 -18.24 16.02 -1.35
C ALA A 160 -19.05 15.04 -0.49
N GLU A 161 -18.48 14.49 0.58
CA GLU A 161 -19.23 13.60 1.49
C GLU A 161 -20.40 14.30 2.18
N ARG A 162 -20.28 15.60 2.48
CA ARG A 162 -21.41 16.39 3.02
C ARG A 162 -22.55 16.57 2.00
N LEU A 163 -22.25 16.61 0.70
CA LEU A 163 -23.29 16.60 -0.33
C LEU A 163 -24.01 15.25 -0.36
N LEU A 164 -23.28 14.14 -0.24
CA LEU A 164 -23.91 12.81 -0.12
C LEU A 164 -24.82 12.73 1.12
N GLU A 165 -24.39 13.28 2.25
CA GLU A 165 -25.21 13.35 3.49
C GLU A 165 -26.49 14.18 3.31
N LYS A 166 -26.49 15.15 2.38
CA LYS A 166 -27.68 15.93 2.01
C LYS A 166 -28.59 15.23 0.98
N GLY A 167 -28.24 14.02 0.53
CA GLY A 167 -29.04 13.22 -0.39
C GLY A 167 -28.79 13.48 -1.88
N TYR A 168 -27.71 14.17 -2.24
CA TYR A 168 -27.32 14.29 -3.65
C TYR A 168 -26.86 12.94 -4.23
N LEU A 169 -27.05 12.75 -5.54
CA LEU A 169 -26.71 11.50 -6.21
C LEU A 169 -25.20 11.25 -6.16
N GLN A 170 -24.81 10.01 -5.84
CA GLN A 170 -23.41 9.65 -5.67
C GLN A 170 -22.59 9.90 -6.94
N GLU A 171 -23.12 9.51 -8.11
CA GLU A 171 -22.45 9.66 -9.39
C GLU A 171 -22.17 11.13 -9.74
N GLU A 172 -23.12 12.03 -9.50
CA GLU A 172 -22.97 13.47 -9.75
C GLU A 172 -21.91 14.09 -8.83
N VAL A 173 -21.94 13.74 -7.54
CA VAL A 173 -20.97 14.22 -6.56
C VAL A 173 -19.57 13.70 -6.87
N GLU A 174 -19.44 12.43 -7.25
CA GLU A 174 -18.16 11.83 -7.65
C GLU A 174 -17.59 12.47 -8.93
N ALA A 175 -18.43 12.68 -9.95
CA ALA A 175 -18.01 13.34 -11.18
C ALA A 175 -17.53 14.77 -10.92
N LEU A 176 -18.30 15.56 -10.17
CA LEU A 176 -17.92 16.92 -9.79
C LEU A 176 -16.64 16.95 -8.96
N PHE A 177 -16.50 16.05 -8.00
CA PHE A 177 -15.31 15.96 -7.17
C PHE A 177 -14.06 15.62 -7.99
N LYS A 178 -14.15 14.62 -8.87
CA LYS A 178 -13.05 14.21 -9.78
C LYS A 178 -12.64 15.37 -10.68
N GLU A 179 -13.59 16.06 -11.29
CA GLU A 179 -13.30 17.23 -12.13
C GLU A 179 -12.61 18.35 -11.34
N THR A 180 -13.09 18.61 -10.12
CA THR A 180 -12.53 19.66 -9.25
C THR A 180 -11.07 19.40 -8.86
N ILE A 181 -10.70 18.14 -8.62
CA ILE A 181 -9.32 17.79 -8.22
C ILE A 181 -8.40 17.51 -9.42
N ARG A 182 -8.93 17.43 -10.64
CA ARG A 182 -8.18 17.03 -11.84
C ARG A 182 -6.93 17.86 -12.10
N SER A 183 -6.94 19.15 -11.75
CA SER A 183 -5.78 20.03 -11.91
C SER A 183 -4.64 19.75 -10.91
N GLU A 184 -4.93 19.06 -9.81
CA GLU A 184 -3.94 18.71 -8.79
C GLU A 184 -3.12 17.47 -9.17
N TYR A 185 -3.55 16.71 -10.18
CA TYR A 185 -2.91 15.46 -10.59
C TYR A 185 -1.93 15.66 -11.77
N PRO A 186 -0.92 14.79 -11.88
CA PRO A 186 0.03 14.82 -13.00
C PRO A 186 -0.65 14.66 -14.36
N ARG A 187 -0.06 15.30 -15.38
CA ARG A 187 -0.47 15.21 -16.79
C ARG A 187 0.72 14.82 -17.65
N VAL A 188 0.48 14.58 -18.94
CA VAL A 188 1.58 14.40 -19.90
C VAL A 188 2.55 15.59 -19.82
N GLY A 189 3.85 15.30 -19.74
CA GLY A 189 4.92 16.27 -19.55
C GLY A 189 5.28 16.56 -18.09
N SER A 190 4.44 16.19 -17.12
CA SER A 190 4.75 16.33 -15.69
C SER A 190 5.96 15.49 -15.30
N ILE A 191 6.75 16.01 -14.36
CA ILE A 191 7.78 15.25 -13.65
C ILE A 191 7.15 14.73 -12.37
N ILE A 192 7.26 13.44 -12.11
CA ILE A 192 6.63 12.80 -10.95
C ILE A 192 7.66 12.03 -10.11
N GLU A 193 7.33 11.79 -8.85
CA GLU A 193 8.09 10.89 -7.99
C GLU A 193 7.58 9.45 -8.10
N ILE A 194 8.46 8.48 -7.85
CA ILE A 194 8.08 7.08 -7.67
C ILE A 194 8.46 6.70 -6.23
N GLU A 195 7.45 6.58 -5.36
CA GLU A 195 7.60 6.12 -3.99
C GLU A 195 7.56 4.59 -3.95
N HIS A 196 8.76 3.99 -3.86
CA HIS A 196 8.96 2.55 -3.74
C HIS A 196 9.11 2.16 -2.28
N VAL A 197 8.03 1.65 -1.69
CA VAL A 197 7.97 1.30 -0.27
C VAL A 197 8.27 -0.17 -0.10
N LYS A 198 9.27 -0.52 0.70
CA LYS A 198 9.57 -1.91 1.04
C LYS A 198 8.60 -2.44 2.09
N ILE A 199 8.45 -3.76 2.17
CA ILE A 199 7.65 -4.43 3.20
C ILE A 199 8.09 -4.03 4.62
N ASP A 200 9.40 -3.82 4.83
CA ASP A 200 9.94 -3.38 6.13
C ASP A 200 9.70 -1.90 6.46
N GLY A 201 9.19 -1.11 5.52
CA GLY A 201 8.80 0.29 5.70
C GLY A 201 9.80 1.31 5.21
N ARG A 202 10.98 0.91 4.71
CA ARG A 202 11.88 1.82 4.02
C ARG A 202 11.21 2.33 2.74
N CYS A 203 11.26 3.65 2.51
CA CYS A 203 10.72 4.29 1.33
C CYS A 203 11.87 4.84 0.48
N PHE A 204 11.94 4.42 -0.78
CA PHE A 204 12.92 4.88 -1.75
C PHE A 204 12.23 5.71 -2.82
N HIS A 205 12.84 6.84 -3.18
CA HIS A 205 12.35 7.69 -4.28
C HIS A 205 13.16 7.36 -5.53
N LEU A 206 12.55 6.65 -6.48
CA LEU A 206 13.23 6.09 -7.66
C LEU A 206 13.38 7.12 -8.79
N GLY A 207 14.07 8.22 -8.48
CA GLY A 207 14.28 9.34 -9.41
C GLY A 207 12.99 10.09 -9.74
N VAL A 208 13.09 10.98 -10.72
CA VAL A 208 12.01 11.90 -11.12
C VAL A 208 11.71 11.76 -12.62
N PRO A 209 11.04 10.67 -13.04
CA PRO A 209 10.71 10.49 -14.44
C PRO A 209 9.70 11.52 -14.95
N ARG A 210 9.70 11.71 -16.27
CA ARG A 210 8.69 12.50 -16.99
C ARG A 210 7.58 11.57 -17.49
N VAL A 211 6.33 12.00 -17.34
CA VAL A 211 5.16 11.35 -17.95
C VAL A 211 5.17 11.60 -19.45
N LEU A 212 5.34 10.56 -20.26
CA LEU A 212 5.28 10.64 -21.72
C LEU A 212 3.88 10.40 -22.27
N ARG A 213 3.14 9.49 -21.63
CA ARG A 213 1.75 9.16 -21.99
C ARG A 213 0.97 8.89 -20.72
N PHE A 214 -0.28 9.34 -20.69
CA PHE A 214 -1.22 8.99 -19.64
C PHE A 214 -2.62 8.93 -20.24
N GLU A 215 -3.21 7.74 -20.24
CA GLU A 215 -4.61 7.52 -20.59
C GLU A 215 -5.41 7.46 -19.28
N GLU A 216 -6.20 8.49 -19.01
CA GLU A 216 -6.87 8.65 -17.70
C GLU A 216 -7.98 7.60 -17.50
N GLU A 217 -8.67 7.20 -18.57
CA GLU A 217 -9.79 6.25 -18.49
C GLU A 217 -9.33 4.83 -18.16
N THR A 218 -8.28 4.36 -18.83
CA THR A 218 -7.71 3.03 -18.60
C THR A 218 -6.69 3.04 -17.46
N GLY A 219 -6.18 4.21 -17.08
CA GLY A 219 -5.12 4.38 -16.09
C GLY A 219 -3.73 3.97 -16.60
N VAL A 220 -3.56 3.73 -17.90
CA VAL A 220 -2.27 3.36 -18.49
C VAL A 220 -1.35 4.57 -18.55
N MET A 221 -0.14 4.45 -17.98
CA MET A 221 0.84 5.53 -17.92
C MET A 221 2.22 5.04 -18.35
N ARG A 222 2.90 5.86 -19.16
CA ARG A 222 4.29 5.69 -19.57
C ARG A 222 5.16 6.78 -18.98
N LEU A 223 6.23 6.35 -18.35
CA LEU A 223 7.25 7.20 -17.75
C LEU A 223 8.57 7.03 -18.49
N HIS A 224 9.35 8.10 -18.57
CA HIS A 224 10.69 8.08 -19.14
C HIS A 224 11.69 8.79 -18.23
N ARG A 225 12.87 8.19 -18.07
CA ARG A 225 14.00 8.79 -17.36
C ARG A 225 15.32 8.45 -18.03
N THR A 226 16.27 9.38 -17.98
CA THR A 226 17.65 9.19 -18.45
C THR A 226 18.60 9.08 -17.26
N PHE A 227 19.53 8.15 -17.32
CA PHE A 227 20.54 7.91 -16.29
C PHE A 227 21.81 8.70 -16.59
N THR A 228 22.37 9.33 -15.55
CA THR A 228 23.62 10.10 -15.66
C THR A 228 24.80 9.42 -14.97
N LYS A 229 24.53 8.45 -14.09
CA LYS A 229 25.55 7.75 -13.29
C LYS A 229 25.79 6.34 -13.81
N LYS A 230 27.05 5.93 -13.82
CA LYS A 230 27.44 4.53 -14.01
C LYS A 230 26.91 3.65 -12.88
N GLY A 231 26.69 2.38 -13.14
CA GLY A 231 26.34 1.39 -12.15
C GLY A 231 25.94 0.06 -12.79
N VAL A 232 25.08 -0.68 -12.10
CA VAL A 232 24.47 -1.91 -12.62
C VAL A 232 22.96 -1.78 -12.46
N TYR A 233 22.20 -2.32 -13.40
CA TYR A 233 20.77 -2.56 -13.21
C TYR A 233 20.61 -3.82 -12.34
N ASP A 234 20.29 -3.62 -11.07
CA ASP A 234 20.05 -4.70 -10.12
C ASP A 234 18.93 -5.62 -10.65
N GLY A 235 19.07 -6.93 -10.42
CA GLY A 235 18.24 -7.97 -11.04
C GLY A 235 18.76 -8.42 -12.41
N LEU A 236 18.95 -7.49 -13.36
CA LEU A 236 19.45 -7.81 -14.71
C LEU A 236 20.96 -8.12 -14.75
N LYS A 237 21.72 -7.60 -13.78
CA LYS A 237 23.20 -7.67 -13.74
C LYS A 237 23.87 -7.06 -14.99
N THR A 238 23.16 -6.18 -15.69
CA THR A 238 23.64 -5.46 -16.88
C THR A 238 24.25 -4.13 -16.47
N VAL A 239 25.37 -3.74 -17.10
CA VAL A 239 26.04 -2.47 -16.85
C VAL A 239 25.11 -1.30 -17.20
N LYS A 240 24.99 -0.32 -16.32
CA LYS A 240 24.31 0.96 -16.53
C LYS A 240 25.35 2.03 -16.87
N GLU A 241 25.13 2.74 -17.95
CA GLU A 241 26.03 3.76 -18.47
C GLU A 241 25.35 5.14 -18.53
N PRO A 242 26.12 6.25 -18.48
CA PRO A 242 25.56 7.58 -18.67
C PRO A 242 24.95 7.73 -20.06
N GLY A 243 23.75 8.29 -20.13
CA GLY A 243 22.98 8.43 -21.36
C GLY A 243 22.04 7.26 -21.63
N ASP A 244 22.17 6.14 -20.91
CA ASP A 244 21.13 5.10 -20.91
C ASP A 244 19.80 5.70 -20.45
N HIS A 245 18.70 5.14 -20.92
CA HIS A 245 17.36 5.56 -20.52
C HIS A 245 16.47 4.36 -20.18
N ALA A 246 15.41 4.66 -19.45
CA ALA A 246 14.39 3.70 -19.09
C ALA A 246 13.01 4.20 -19.50
N VAL A 247 12.24 3.29 -20.08
CA VAL A 247 10.81 3.45 -20.33
C VAL A 247 10.09 2.55 -19.35
N THR A 248 9.28 3.14 -18.47
CA THR A 248 8.47 2.39 -17.51
C THR A 248 7.01 2.51 -17.89
N ASP A 249 6.40 1.40 -18.23
CA ASP A 249 4.96 1.28 -18.43
C ASP A 249 4.32 0.77 -17.13
N LEU A 250 3.17 1.34 -16.76
CA LEU A 250 2.35 0.88 -15.64
C LEU A 250 0.86 1.17 -15.88
N LYS A 251 0.00 0.55 -15.07
CA LYS A 251 -1.44 0.85 -15.00
C LYS A 251 -1.79 1.26 -13.58
N ILE A 252 -2.53 2.35 -13.39
CA ILE A 252 -3.04 2.74 -12.07
C ILE A 252 -3.99 1.63 -11.57
N GLY A 253 -3.78 1.16 -10.34
CA GLY A 253 -4.42 -0.04 -9.80
C GLY A 253 -3.85 -1.37 -10.34
N GLY A 254 -2.85 -1.33 -11.22
CA GLY A 254 -2.10 -2.49 -11.66
C GLY A 254 -1.07 -2.95 -10.63
N TRP A 255 -0.66 -4.22 -10.71
CA TRP A 255 0.20 -4.88 -9.72
C TRP A 255 1.69 -4.91 -10.10
N SER A 256 2.08 -4.14 -11.11
CA SER A 256 3.45 -4.18 -11.58
C SER A 256 3.89 -2.89 -12.26
N LEU A 257 5.19 -2.64 -12.21
CA LEU A 257 5.86 -1.65 -13.04
C LEU A 257 6.81 -2.39 -13.99
N ARG A 258 6.56 -2.26 -15.30
CA ARG A 258 7.40 -2.86 -16.34
C ARG A 258 8.39 -1.82 -16.85
N THR A 259 9.66 -1.97 -16.50
CA THR A 259 10.73 -1.04 -16.88
C THR A 259 11.67 -1.66 -17.90
N ARG A 260 11.71 -1.07 -19.08
CA ARG A 260 12.61 -1.44 -20.18
C ARG A 260 13.82 -0.50 -20.18
N TYR A 261 15.01 -1.06 -20.28
CA TYR A 261 16.26 -0.31 -20.27
C TYR A 261 16.90 -0.32 -21.66
N PHE A 262 17.36 0.86 -22.08
CA PHE A 262 18.00 1.06 -23.37
C PHE A 262 19.32 1.80 -23.18
N SER A 263 20.29 1.51 -24.04
CA SER A 263 21.53 2.29 -24.08
C SER A 263 21.29 3.69 -24.66
N SER A 264 22.26 4.58 -24.53
CA SER A 264 22.25 5.89 -25.20
C SER A 264 22.10 5.83 -26.74
N LYS A 265 22.31 4.65 -27.35
CA LYS A 265 22.11 4.37 -28.77
C LYS A 265 20.77 3.67 -29.08
N GLY A 266 19.88 3.53 -28.09
CA GLY A 266 18.61 2.82 -28.24
C GLY A 266 18.71 1.29 -28.24
N VAL A 267 19.84 0.71 -27.85
CA VAL A 267 19.99 -0.75 -27.80
C VAL A 267 19.35 -1.29 -26.54
N TYR A 268 18.39 -2.20 -26.68
CA TYR A 268 17.72 -2.86 -25.56
C TYR A 268 18.70 -3.64 -24.68
N LYS A 269 18.65 -3.38 -23.36
CA LYS A 269 19.53 -3.95 -22.33
C LYS A 269 18.83 -4.96 -21.41
N GLY A 270 17.49 -5.01 -21.45
CA GLY A 270 16.65 -5.89 -20.65
C GLY A 270 15.42 -5.19 -20.08
N THR A 271 14.46 -5.99 -19.62
CA THR A 271 13.24 -5.56 -18.94
C THR A 271 13.22 -6.08 -17.52
N TYR A 272 12.87 -5.20 -16.60
CA TYR A 272 12.66 -5.51 -15.19
C TYR A 272 11.21 -5.19 -14.84
N ILE A 273 10.45 -6.22 -14.46
CA ILE A 273 9.06 -6.12 -14.06
C ILE A 273 9.02 -6.30 -12.55
N ASN A 274 8.76 -5.22 -11.81
CA ASN A 274 8.61 -5.27 -10.37
C ASN A 274 7.14 -5.54 -10.03
N LEU A 275 6.85 -6.57 -9.24
CA LEU A 275 5.51 -6.85 -8.75
C LEU A 275 5.30 -6.22 -7.37
N ASN A 276 4.19 -5.52 -7.23
CA ASN A 276 3.88 -4.67 -6.09
C ASN A 276 2.39 -4.67 -5.78
N THR A 277 2.02 -4.08 -4.64
CA THR A 277 0.61 -3.77 -4.37
C THR A 277 0.09 -2.77 -5.40
N PRO A 278 -1.23 -2.74 -5.67
CA PRO A 278 -1.78 -1.93 -6.75
C PRO A 278 -1.31 -0.48 -6.71
N VAL A 279 -0.80 0.01 -7.85
CA VAL A 279 -0.19 1.34 -7.94
C VAL A 279 -1.23 2.44 -7.70
N GLU A 280 -0.94 3.32 -6.75
CA GLU A 280 -1.74 4.51 -6.47
C GLU A 280 -1.08 5.72 -7.13
N LEU A 281 -1.84 6.50 -7.90
CA LEU A 281 -1.40 7.81 -8.39
C LEU A 281 -1.71 8.86 -7.33
N TYR A 282 -0.76 9.66 -6.90
CA TYR A 282 -0.93 10.81 -6.02
C TYR A 282 -0.57 12.11 -6.77
N PRO A 283 -0.93 13.30 -6.24
CA PRO A 283 -0.61 14.58 -6.86
C PRO A 283 0.88 14.78 -7.23
N ARG A 284 1.80 14.18 -6.45
CA ARG A 284 3.25 14.30 -6.66
C ARG A 284 3.88 13.11 -7.40
N GLY A 285 3.13 12.05 -7.65
CA GLY A 285 3.62 10.89 -8.36
C GLY A 285 2.98 9.59 -7.91
N ILE A 286 3.63 8.46 -8.17
CA ILE A 286 3.05 7.15 -7.90
C ILE A 286 3.62 6.51 -6.64
N ARG A 287 2.82 5.70 -5.97
CA ARG A 287 3.20 4.96 -4.77
C ARG A 287 2.68 3.53 -4.82
N TYR A 288 3.48 2.63 -4.29
CA TYR A 288 3.12 1.23 -4.08
C TYR A 288 4.01 0.61 -2.99
N VAL A 289 3.59 -0.54 -2.48
CA VAL A 289 4.46 -1.39 -1.65
C VAL A 289 5.04 -2.48 -2.54
N ASP A 290 6.36 -2.51 -2.64
CA ASP A 290 7.12 -3.54 -3.32
C ASP A 290 7.00 -4.87 -2.58
N LEU A 291 6.59 -5.91 -3.31
CA LEU A 291 6.38 -7.25 -2.75
C LEU A 291 7.62 -8.13 -2.84
N GLU A 292 8.73 -7.57 -3.31
CA GLU A 292 10.03 -8.25 -3.45
C GLU A 292 9.97 -9.45 -4.42
N VAL A 293 9.06 -9.41 -5.38
CA VAL A 293 8.90 -10.39 -6.47
C VAL A 293 9.12 -9.69 -7.78
N ASP A 294 10.00 -10.23 -8.62
CA ASP A 294 10.41 -9.59 -9.86
C ASP A 294 10.47 -10.58 -11.03
N ILE A 295 10.28 -10.09 -12.24
CA ILE A 295 10.51 -10.85 -13.48
C ILE A 295 11.54 -10.10 -14.31
N CYS A 296 12.58 -10.80 -14.74
CA CYS A 296 13.62 -10.25 -15.60
C CYS A 296 13.55 -10.88 -16.99
N VAL A 297 13.66 -10.03 -18.02
CA VAL A 297 13.75 -10.44 -19.43
C VAL A 297 15.07 -9.90 -19.99
N TRP A 298 15.90 -10.77 -20.57
CA TRP A 298 17.19 -10.40 -21.15
C TRP A 298 17.13 -10.28 -22.69
N PRO A 299 18.11 -9.61 -23.32
CA PRO A 299 18.14 -9.43 -24.78
C PRO A 299 18.19 -10.72 -25.61
N ASP A 300 18.68 -11.81 -25.01
CA ASP A 300 18.76 -13.16 -25.58
C ASP A 300 17.42 -13.93 -25.48
N GLY A 301 16.39 -13.33 -24.88
CA GLY A 301 15.09 -13.94 -24.67
C GLY A 301 14.98 -14.79 -23.41
N LYS A 302 16.03 -14.89 -22.60
CA LYS A 302 15.93 -15.53 -21.29
C LYS A 302 14.92 -14.75 -20.43
N ILE A 303 14.06 -15.49 -19.74
CA ILE A 303 13.15 -14.96 -18.72
C ILE A 303 13.45 -15.68 -17.41
N ALA A 304 13.55 -14.95 -16.30
CA ALA A 304 13.66 -15.52 -14.98
C ALA A 304 12.65 -14.87 -14.04
N GLU A 305 11.87 -15.71 -13.37
CA GLU A 305 11.11 -15.32 -12.19
C GLU A 305 12.08 -15.27 -11.02
N ILE A 306 12.08 -14.14 -10.31
CA ILE A 306 12.92 -13.90 -9.15
C ILE A 306 11.99 -13.76 -7.94
N ASP A 307 12.13 -14.69 -7.00
CA ASP A 307 11.83 -14.51 -5.56
C ASP A 307 10.39 -14.64 -5.01
N MET A 308 9.64 -15.69 -5.39
CA MET A 308 8.46 -16.08 -4.59
C MET A 308 8.81 -16.57 -3.17
N GLU A 309 10.02 -17.08 -2.95
CA GLU A 309 10.48 -17.56 -1.63
C GLU A 309 10.56 -16.43 -0.60
N LYS A 310 11.06 -15.25 -1.00
CA LYS A 310 11.07 -14.05 -0.14
C LYS A 310 9.65 -13.65 0.25
N LEU A 311 8.71 -13.59 -0.70
CA LEU A 311 7.32 -13.25 -0.39
C LEU A 311 6.73 -14.23 0.64
N GLN A 312 6.93 -15.53 0.45
CA GLN A 312 6.48 -16.55 1.39
C GLN A 312 7.13 -16.40 2.78
N GLU A 313 8.41 -16.04 2.84
CA GLU A 313 9.08 -15.75 4.10
C GLU A 313 8.48 -14.53 4.81
N ARG A 314 8.16 -13.45 4.06
CA ARG A 314 7.48 -12.26 4.62
C ARG A 314 6.10 -12.59 5.16
N ILE A 315 5.36 -13.48 4.50
CA ILE A 315 4.08 -14.00 4.98
C ILE A 315 4.28 -14.79 6.28
N ARG A 316 5.23 -15.75 6.32
CA ARG A 316 5.56 -16.56 7.51
C ARG A 316 5.98 -15.71 8.71
N GLN A 317 6.75 -14.64 8.46
CA GLN A 317 7.18 -13.69 9.47
C GLN A 317 6.05 -12.78 9.97
N GLY A 318 4.88 -12.83 9.32
CA GLY A 318 3.71 -12.10 9.73
C GLY A 318 3.59 -10.69 9.13
N TYR A 319 4.42 -10.30 8.17
CA TYR A 319 4.34 -8.97 7.56
C TYR A 319 3.11 -8.81 6.67
N LEU A 320 2.73 -9.87 5.95
CA LEU A 320 1.67 -9.81 4.95
C LEU A 320 0.53 -10.77 5.31
N SER A 321 -0.63 -10.55 4.70
CA SER A 321 -1.73 -11.52 4.71
C SER A 321 -1.40 -12.68 3.76
N GLU A 322 -1.76 -13.91 4.14
CA GLU A 322 -1.65 -15.10 3.27
C GLU A 322 -2.49 -14.97 2.00
N ARG A 323 -3.49 -14.07 2.01
CA ARG A 323 -4.38 -13.79 0.88
C ARG A 323 -3.65 -13.18 -0.33
N ILE A 324 -2.46 -12.61 -0.13
CA ILE A 324 -1.69 -11.97 -1.20
C ILE A 324 -1.03 -12.97 -2.15
N GLU A 325 -0.65 -14.16 -1.65
CA GLU A 325 0.06 -15.16 -2.44
C GLU A 325 -0.74 -15.66 -3.65
N PRO A 326 -2.01 -16.10 -3.53
CA PRO A 326 -2.78 -16.55 -4.69
C PRO A 326 -3.05 -15.43 -5.70
N LEU A 327 -3.20 -14.17 -5.24
CA LEU A 327 -3.32 -13.01 -6.11
C LEU A 327 -2.03 -12.81 -6.91
N MET A 328 -0.89 -12.88 -6.24
CA MET A 328 0.42 -12.71 -6.85
C MET A 328 0.71 -13.78 -7.91
N ARG A 329 0.48 -15.06 -7.58
CA ARG A 329 0.65 -16.17 -8.52
C ARG A 329 -0.18 -16.00 -9.80
N ARG A 330 -1.41 -15.52 -9.67
CA ARG A 330 -2.26 -15.22 -10.82
C ARG A 330 -1.67 -14.10 -11.67
N LYS A 331 -1.21 -13.01 -11.03
CA LYS A 331 -0.64 -11.86 -11.72
C LYS A 331 0.69 -12.19 -12.42
N ILE A 332 1.54 -13.01 -11.81
CA ILE A 332 2.76 -13.52 -12.46
C ILE A 332 2.38 -14.27 -13.74
N LYS A 333 1.42 -15.19 -13.67
CA LYS A 333 0.97 -15.96 -14.85
C LYS A 333 0.42 -15.05 -15.96
N GLU A 334 -0.42 -14.07 -15.60
CA GLU A 334 -0.94 -13.08 -16.55
C GLU A 334 0.21 -12.30 -17.21
N ILE A 335 1.16 -11.79 -16.42
CA ILE A 335 2.31 -11.04 -16.94
C ILE A 335 3.15 -11.93 -17.88
N MET A 336 3.51 -13.14 -17.46
CA MET A 336 4.33 -14.07 -18.24
C MET A 336 3.72 -14.38 -19.60
N ASN A 337 2.38 -14.47 -19.70
CA ASN A 337 1.68 -14.70 -20.96
C ASN A 337 1.69 -13.49 -21.91
N THR A 338 1.96 -12.28 -21.41
CA THR A 338 2.03 -11.05 -22.20
C THR A 338 3.45 -10.68 -22.63
N ILE A 339 4.48 -11.38 -22.15
CA ILE A 339 5.87 -11.07 -22.49
C ILE A 339 6.16 -11.51 -23.92
N SER A 340 6.56 -10.56 -24.77
CA SER A 340 7.04 -10.79 -26.13
C SER A 340 8.35 -10.03 -26.34
N LEU A 341 9.43 -10.74 -26.67
CA LEU A 341 10.75 -10.13 -26.80
C LEU A 341 10.80 -9.02 -27.85
N ASP A 342 10.03 -9.15 -28.94
CA ASP A 342 9.98 -8.14 -30.00
C ASP A 342 9.32 -6.84 -29.50
N LEU A 343 8.26 -6.96 -28.70
CA LEU A 343 7.62 -5.80 -28.07
C LEU A 343 8.51 -5.17 -26.98
N GLU A 344 9.28 -5.99 -26.25
CA GLU A 344 10.22 -5.47 -25.24
C GLU A 344 11.36 -4.67 -25.89
N LYS A 345 11.81 -5.09 -27.08
CA LYS A 345 12.86 -4.41 -27.85
C LYS A 345 12.39 -3.12 -28.52
N ASP A 346 11.10 -2.99 -28.83
CA ASP A 346 10.53 -1.79 -29.42
C ASP A 346 10.23 -0.74 -28.35
N GLU A 347 11.07 0.30 -28.27
CA GLU A 347 10.90 1.42 -27.32
C GLU A 347 9.52 2.10 -27.42
N ALA A 348 8.92 2.15 -28.61
CA ALA A 348 7.62 2.78 -28.83
C ALA A 348 6.45 1.86 -28.44
N ALA A 349 6.61 0.55 -28.53
CA ALA A 349 5.57 -0.42 -28.21
C ALA A 349 5.05 -0.25 -26.77
N LEU A 350 3.74 -0.40 -26.58
CA LEU A 350 3.10 -0.40 -25.28
C LEU A 350 2.89 -1.85 -24.83
N THR A 351 3.49 -2.18 -23.69
CA THR A 351 3.68 -3.57 -23.22
C THR A 351 2.74 -3.94 -22.08
N ILE A 352 1.68 -3.14 -21.88
CA ILE A 352 0.61 -3.37 -20.90
C ILE A 352 -0.71 -3.25 -21.62
N GLU A 353 -1.65 -4.13 -21.33
CA GLU A 353 -2.97 -4.10 -21.93
C GLU A 353 -3.77 -2.86 -21.49
N GLU A 354 -4.37 -2.19 -22.47
CA GLU A 354 -5.26 -1.04 -22.25
C GLU A 354 -6.65 -1.49 -21.71
N SER A 355 -7.03 -2.76 -21.89
CA SER A 355 -8.37 -3.30 -21.57
C SER A 355 -8.71 -3.44 -20.09
#